data_AF-A0A7V1XNP4-F1
#
_entry.id   AF-A0A7V1XNP4-F1
#
_cell.length_a   1.000
_cell.length_b   1.000
_cell.length_c   1.000
_cell.angle_alpha   90.00
_cell.angle_beta   90.00
_cell.angle_gamma   90.00
#
_symmetry.space_group_name_H-M   'P 1'
#
loop_
_entity.id
_entity.type
_entity.pdbx_description
1 polymer ?
#
loop_
_entity_poly.entity_id
_entity_poly.type
_entity_poly.pdbx_seq_one_letter_code
_entity_poly.pdbx_strand_id
1 'polypeptide(L)'
;MSVAVAATSCVREPPPPEPPVPTLPQAVGLAGYGDALSPAGFLVEERGCVFLETGGGRRWAIIWPPGSTAAWTNQELAILDADGHVFAVVGERVVLGGQRLQARYAAEHSRPDAMRLCGGASRYWLASPEKPAAQP
;
A
#
# COMPACT_ATOMS: atom_id res chain seq x y z
N MET A 1 -63.00 -11.58 -16.97
CA MET A 1 -61.58 -11.95 -17.19
C MET A 1 -60.75 -10.77 -16.74
N SER A 2 -59.97 -10.91 -15.65
CA SER A 2 -59.11 -9.83 -15.16
C SER A 2 -57.68 -10.35 -15.13
N VAL A 3 -56.84 -9.80 -16.00
CA VAL A 3 -55.41 -10.12 -16.08
C VAL A 3 -54.68 -9.18 -15.12
N ALA A 4 -54.14 -9.73 -14.04
CA ALA A 4 -53.26 -9.00 -13.14
C ALA A 4 -51.84 -9.00 -13.71
N VAL A 5 -51.30 -7.82 -14.01
CA VAL A 5 -49.93 -7.63 -14.44
C VAL A 5 -49.05 -7.51 -13.19
N ALA A 6 -48.22 -8.53 -12.94
CA ALA A 6 -47.21 -8.48 -11.90
C ALA A 6 -46.04 -7.59 -12.36
N ALA A 7 -45.88 -6.43 -11.74
CA ALA A 7 -44.72 -5.58 -11.92
C ALA A 7 -43.55 -6.16 -11.11
N THR A 8 -42.69 -6.93 -11.77
CA THR A 8 -41.42 -7.39 -11.20
C THR A 8 -40.48 -6.19 -11.10
N SER A 9 -40.48 -5.52 -9.95
CA SER A 9 -39.54 -4.45 -9.65
C SER A 9 -38.14 -5.07 -9.50
N CYS A 10 -37.31 -4.97 -10.54
CA CYS A 10 -35.88 -5.23 -10.42
C CYS A 10 -35.28 -4.18 -9.47
N VAL A 11 -35.25 -4.46 -8.18
CA VAL A 11 -34.43 -3.70 -7.24
C VAL A 11 -32.99 -3.97 -7.65
N ARG A 12 -32.39 -3.00 -8.36
CA ARG A 12 -30.97 -3.03 -8.67
C ARG A 12 -30.27 -2.82 -7.32
N GLU A 13 -29.72 -3.90 -6.78
CA GLU A 13 -28.93 -3.84 -5.56
C GLU A 13 -27.83 -2.78 -5.78
N PRO A 14 -27.62 -1.83 -4.84
CA PRO A 14 -26.55 -0.86 -4.97
C PRO A 14 -25.24 -1.61 -5.21
N PRO A 15 -24.35 -1.10 -6.10
CA PRO A 15 -23.04 -1.70 -6.23
C PRO A 15 -22.40 -1.79 -4.84
N PRO A 16 -21.74 -2.91 -4.51
CA PRO A 16 -21.09 -3.06 -3.22
C PRO A 16 -20.16 -1.85 -2.98
N PRO A 17 -20.09 -1.33 -1.74
CA PRO A 17 -19.23 -0.20 -1.45
C PRO A 17 -17.79 -0.54 -1.83
N GLU A 18 -17.17 0.33 -2.63
CA GLU A 18 -15.76 0.18 -2.98
C GLU A 18 -14.93 0.16 -1.69
N PRO A 19 -13.98 -0.78 -1.54
CA PRO A 19 -13.16 -0.82 -0.34
C PRO A 19 -12.37 0.49 -0.22
N PRO A 20 -12.19 1.02 1.00
CA PRO A 20 -11.43 2.25 1.20
C PRO A 20 -10.01 2.08 0.67
N VAL A 21 -9.53 3.06 -0.09
CA VAL A 21 -8.15 3.11 -0.58
C VAL A 21 -7.22 3.42 0.60
N PRO A 22 -6.12 2.67 0.79
CA PRO A 22 -5.21 2.90 1.91
C PRO A 22 -4.53 4.25 1.80
N THR A 23 -4.26 4.85 2.96
CA THR A 23 -3.46 6.06 3.05
C THR A 23 -2.00 5.65 3.05
N LEU A 24 -1.30 5.90 1.94
CA LEU A 24 0.12 5.57 1.80
C LEU A 24 0.97 6.61 2.54
N PRO A 25 1.69 6.26 3.62
CA PRO A 25 2.64 7.17 4.21
C PRO A 25 3.73 7.47 3.20
N GLN A 26 3.80 8.71 2.74
CA GLN A 26 4.83 9.14 1.79
C GLN A 26 6.00 9.77 2.54
N ALA A 27 7.20 9.49 2.06
CA ALA A 27 8.43 10.09 2.53
C ALA A 27 8.43 11.62 2.28
N VAL A 28 8.99 12.37 3.22
CA VAL A 28 9.23 13.82 3.09
C VAL A 28 10.60 14.17 3.65
N GLY A 29 11.28 15.13 2.99
CA GLY A 29 12.50 15.74 3.54
C GLY A 29 13.69 14.78 3.70
N LEU A 30 13.79 13.74 2.88
CA LEU A 30 14.95 12.85 2.84
C LEU A 30 15.80 13.12 1.59
N ALA A 31 17.12 13.08 1.74
CA ALA A 31 18.06 13.26 0.64
C ALA A 31 18.16 12.04 -0.30
N GLY A 32 17.58 10.89 0.10
CA GLY A 32 17.58 9.67 -0.69
C GLY A 32 16.85 8.52 -0.01
N TYR A 33 16.70 7.41 -0.75
CA TYR A 33 15.92 6.24 -0.33
C TYR A 33 16.77 5.05 0.11
N GLY A 34 18.08 5.09 -0.14
CA GLY A 34 18.99 3.97 0.10
C GLY A 34 18.91 2.91 -1.00
N ASP A 35 19.89 2.02 -1.00
CA ASP A 35 20.12 0.97 -2.01
C ASP A 35 20.02 -0.45 -1.44
N ALA A 36 19.57 -0.58 -0.18
CA ALA A 36 19.38 -1.88 0.45
C ALA A 36 18.13 -2.58 -0.10
N LEU A 37 18.13 -3.92 0.01
CA LEU A 37 16.99 -4.75 -0.32
C LEU A 37 16.28 -5.22 0.96
N SER A 38 14.95 -5.13 0.96
CA SER A 38 14.15 -5.71 2.03
C SER A 38 14.29 -7.24 2.00
N PRO A 39 14.05 -7.93 3.13
CA PRO A 39 13.79 -9.36 3.06
C PRO A 39 12.57 -9.61 2.16
N ALA A 40 12.56 -10.73 1.45
CA ALA A 40 11.38 -11.13 0.68
C ALA A 40 10.19 -11.37 1.62
N GLY A 41 9.03 -10.84 1.25
CA GLY A 41 7.82 -10.92 2.06
C GLY A 41 6.57 -10.58 1.25
N PHE A 42 5.41 -10.62 1.89
CA PHE A 42 4.14 -10.29 1.27
C PHE A 42 3.71 -8.88 1.66
N LEU A 43 3.15 -8.13 0.72
CA LEU A 43 2.45 -6.90 1.04
C LEU A 43 1.06 -7.22 1.58
N VAL A 44 0.73 -6.63 2.72
CA VAL A 44 -0.57 -6.80 3.38
C VAL A 44 -1.11 -5.41 3.70
N GLU A 45 -2.37 -5.17 3.37
CA GLU A 45 -3.09 -3.97 3.78
C GLU A 45 -3.85 -4.28 5.08
N GLU A 46 -3.71 -3.42 6.08
CA GLU A 46 -4.49 -3.47 7.31
C GLU A 46 -4.83 -2.06 7.78
N ARG A 47 -6.13 -1.77 7.89
CA ARG A 47 -6.69 -0.50 8.41
C ARG A 47 -6.17 0.75 7.68
N GLY A 48 -6.02 0.65 6.37
CA GLY A 48 -5.57 1.70 5.48
C GLY A 48 -4.05 1.82 5.38
N CYS A 49 -3.29 0.86 5.90
CA CYS A 49 -1.82 0.90 5.92
C CYS A 49 -1.23 -0.35 5.28
N VAL A 50 -0.18 -0.17 4.50
CA VAL A 50 0.49 -1.29 3.82
C VAL A 50 1.75 -1.70 4.57
N PHE A 51 1.86 -3.00 4.81
CA PHE A 51 2.95 -3.63 5.55
C PHE A 51 3.63 -4.70 4.71
N LEU A 52 4.93 -4.87 4.90
CA LEU A 52 5.67 -6.03 4.42
C LEU A 52 5.81 -7.05 5.56
N GLU A 53 5.17 -8.20 5.39
CA GLU A 53 5.27 -9.34 6.30
C GLU A 53 6.26 -10.37 5.76
N THR A 54 7.27 -10.72 6.56
CA THR A 54 8.34 -11.64 6.16
C THR A 54 8.21 -12.97 6.90
N GLY A 55 8.75 -14.05 6.32
CA GLY A 55 8.64 -15.43 6.85
C GLY A 55 9.25 -15.67 8.25
N GLY A 56 9.86 -14.66 8.87
CA GLY A 56 10.34 -14.71 10.26
C GLY A 56 9.44 -13.98 11.27
N GLY A 57 8.18 -13.70 10.91
CA GLY A 57 7.25 -12.94 11.75
C GLY A 57 7.62 -11.46 11.89
N ARG A 58 8.51 -10.94 11.02
CA ARG A 58 8.86 -9.52 11.01
C ARG A 58 7.89 -8.80 10.10
N ARG A 59 7.30 -7.74 10.64
CA ARG A 59 6.40 -6.84 9.92
C ARG A 59 7.01 -5.44 9.87
N TRP A 60 6.95 -4.82 8.70
CA TRP A 60 7.46 -3.47 8.44
C TRP A 60 6.34 -2.61 7.87
N ALA A 61 6.03 -1.47 8.49
CA ALA A 61 5.20 -0.48 7.84
C ALA A 61 5.99 0.17 6.69
N ILE A 62 5.35 0.31 5.54
CA ILE A 62 6.02 0.87 4.36
C ILE A 62 5.77 2.37 4.30
N ILE A 63 6.86 3.11 4.16
CA ILE A 63 6.85 4.51 3.77
C ILE A 63 7.21 4.54 2.28
N TRP A 64 6.30 5.05 1.48
CA TRP A 64 6.37 5.03 0.02
C TRP A 64 7.09 6.27 -0.52
N PRO A 65 7.67 6.20 -1.73
CA PRO A 65 8.17 7.36 -2.42
C PRO A 65 7.10 8.46 -2.57
N PRO A 66 7.51 9.74 -2.66
CA PRO A 66 6.61 10.83 -3.00
C PRO A 66 5.88 10.55 -4.31
N GLY A 67 4.58 10.87 -4.33
CA GLY A 67 3.74 10.67 -5.52
C GLY A 67 3.15 9.26 -5.64
N SER A 68 3.61 8.27 -4.87
CA SER A 68 3.01 6.94 -4.88
C SER A 68 1.55 6.95 -4.41
N THR A 69 0.67 6.25 -5.12
CA THR A 69 -0.75 6.16 -4.80
C THR A 69 -1.20 4.71 -4.72
N ALA A 70 -2.37 4.45 -4.14
CA ALA A 70 -2.97 3.13 -4.15
C ALA A 70 -4.23 3.17 -5.02
N ALA A 71 -4.44 2.11 -5.80
CA ALA A 71 -5.60 1.97 -6.67
C ALA A 71 -6.01 0.49 -6.76
N TRP A 72 -7.32 0.26 -6.89
CA TRP A 72 -7.83 -1.08 -7.18
C TRP A 72 -7.68 -1.38 -8.68
N THR A 73 -6.91 -2.40 -9.02
CA THR A 73 -6.71 -2.91 -10.38
C THR A 73 -7.17 -4.36 -10.43
N ASN A 74 -8.17 -4.71 -11.26
CA ASN A 74 -8.64 -6.09 -11.42
C ASN A 74 -8.95 -6.82 -10.09
N GLN A 75 -9.54 -6.12 -9.12
CA GLN A 75 -9.85 -6.63 -7.76
C GLN A 75 -8.64 -6.80 -6.82
N GLU A 76 -7.45 -6.39 -7.23
CA GLU A 76 -6.26 -6.36 -6.39
C GLU A 76 -5.89 -4.92 -6.07
N LEU A 77 -5.36 -4.69 -4.87
CA LEU A 77 -4.90 -3.37 -4.47
C LEU A 77 -3.46 -3.19 -4.95
N ALA A 78 -3.28 -2.36 -5.98
CA ALA A 78 -1.97 -2.00 -6.51
C ALA A 78 -1.47 -0.70 -5.86
N ILE A 79 -0.17 -0.66 -5.64
CA ILE A 79 0.58 0.54 -5.32
C ILE A 79 1.21 1.04 -6.61
N LEU A 80 0.90 2.26 -6.98
CA LEU A 80 1.39 2.92 -8.17
C LEU A 80 2.52 3.87 -7.80
N ASP A 81 3.50 4.01 -8.69
CA ASP A 81 4.50 5.07 -8.62
C ASP A 81 3.90 6.44 -9.02
N ALA A 82 4.74 7.48 -9.05
CA ALA A 82 4.32 8.83 -9.40
C ALA A 82 3.87 8.97 -10.87
N ASP A 83 4.31 8.07 -11.75
CA ASP A 83 3.94 8.04 -13.17
C ASP A 83 2.71 7.16 -13.43
N GLY A 84 2.19 6.49 -12.40
CA GLY A 84 1.02 5.62 -12.47
C GLY A 84 1.34 4.18 -12.87
N HIS A 85 2.61 3.78 -12.92
CA HIS A 85 2.98 2.38 -13.16
C HIS A 85 2.83 1.56 -11.88
N VAL A 86 2.56 0.26 -12.04
CA VAL A 86 2.49 -0.66 -10.91
C VAL A 86 3.88 -0.79 -10.28
N PHE A 87 3.99 -0.30 -9.06
CA PHE A 87 5.17 -0.37 -8.22
C PHE A 87 5.18 -1.68 -7.42
N ALA A 88 4.04 -2.04 -6.84
CA ALA A 88 3.85 -3.31 -6.13
C ALA A 88 2.36 -3.66 -6.02
N VAL A 89 2.04 -4.93 -5.76
CA VAL A 89 0.65 -5.39 -5.56
C VAL A 89 0.50 -6.01 -4.17
N VAL A 90 -0.57 -5.65 -3.47
CA VAL A 90 -0.92 -6.25 -2.17
C VAL A 90 -1.32 -7.71 -2.37
N GLY A 91 -0.83 -8.59 -1.51
CA GLY A 91 -0.98 -10.04 -1.62
C GLY A 91 0.16 -10.73 -2.38
N GLU A 92 0.98 -9.97 -3.12
CA GLU A 92 2.13 -10.54 -3.81
C GLU A 92 3.38 -10.59 -2.95
N ARG A 93 4.26 -11.55 -3.29
CA ARG A 93 5.59 -11.67 -2.67
C ARG A 93 6.55 -10.71 -3.37
N VAL A 94 7.12 -9.77 -2.62
CA VAL A 94 7.99 -8.72 -3.15
C VAL A 94 9.34 -8.65 -2.41
N VAL A 95 10.31 -8.04 -3.08
CA VAL A 95 11.53 -7.48 -2.49
C VAL A 95 11.56 -6.01 -2.85
N LEU A 96 11.59 -5.14 -1.85
CA LEU A 96 11.60 -3.69 -2.04
C LEU A 96 13.02 -3.16 -1.94
N GLY A 97 13.39 -2.27 -2.86
CA GLY A 97 14.57 -1.42 -2.67
C GLY A 97 14.31 -0.38 -1.58
N GLY A 98 15.39 0.21 -1.05
CA GLY A 98 15.33 1.35 -0.15
C GLY A 98 16.13 1.17 1.12
N GLN A 99 15.54 1.51 2.27
CA GLN A 99 16.25 1.45 3.55
C GLN A 99 15.35 1.21 4.75
N ARG A 100 15.94 0.62 5.79
CA ARG A 100 15.31 0.55 7.11
C ARG A 100 15.33 1.91 7.80
N LEU A 101 14.16 2.36 8.24
CA LEU A 101 14.01 3.56 9.05
C LEU A 101 13.68 3.22 10.51
N GLN A 102 14.32 3.90 11.45
CA GLN A 102 13.96 3.76 12.88
C GLN A 102 12.65 4.51 13.15
N ALA A 103 11.82 3.99 14.07
CA ALA A 103 10.50 4.56 14.35
C ALA A 103 10.51 6.06 14.69
N ARG A 104 11.53 6.53 15.44
CA ARG A 104 11.68 7.95 15.77
C ARG A 104 11.83 8.86 14.54
N TYR A 105 12.52 8.37 13.51
CA TYR A 105 12.74 9.11 12.26
C TYR A 105 11.55 8.97 11.30
N ALA A 106 10.72 7.93 11.44
CA ALA A 106 9.54 7.75 10.59
C ALA A 106 8.55 8.91 10.72
N ALA A 107 8.30 9.39 11.95
CA ALA A 107 7.41 10.53 12.18
C ALA A 107 7.97 11.86 11.64
N GLU A 108 9.28 12.05 11.70
CA GLU A 108 9.97 13.26 11.23
C GLU A 108 10.07 13.32 9.69
N HIS A 109 10.10 12.15 9.04
CA HIS A 109 10.31 12.00 7.59
C HIS A 109 9.12 11.43 6.82
N SER A 110 7.93 11.44 7.42
CA SER A 110 6.69 11.03 6.74
C SER A 110 5.60 12.07 6.94
N ARG A 111 4.62 12.09 6.04
CA ARG A 111 3.48 13.00 6.20
C ARG A 111 2.72 12.75 7.53
N PRO A 112 2.42 13.79 8.33
CA PRO A 112 1.83 13.63 9.66
C PRO A 112 0.46 12.95 9.69
N ASP A 113 -0.36 13.15 8.67
CA ASP A 113 -1.67 12.53 8.52
C ASP A 113 -1.57 11.01 8.35
N ALA A 114 -0.71 10.56 7.44
CA ALA A 114 -0.47 9.15 7.20
C ALA A 114 0.19 8.46 8.40
N MET A 115 1.05 9.17 9.15
CA MET A 115 1.62 8.64 10.40
C MET A 115 0.64 8.54 11.55
N ARG A 116 -0.41 9.37 11.61
CA ARG A 116 -1.47 9.15 12.61
C ARG A 116 -2.27 7.88 12.32
N LEU A 117 -2.42 7.51 11.05
CA LEU A 117 -3.13 6.30 10.63
C LEU A 117 -2.24 5.05 10.73
N CYS A 118 -0.97 5.16 10.35
CA CYS A 118 -0.05 4.02 10.20
C CYS A 118 1.07 3.95 11.27
N GLY A 119 1.16 4.91 12.18
CA GLY A 119 2.29 5.11 13.10
C GLY A 119 2.39 4.17 14.30
N GLY A 120 1.56 3.12 14.37
CA GLY A 120 1.62 2.10 15.43
C GLY A 120 2.73 1.05 15.24
N ALA A 121 3.44 1.08 14.11
CA ALA A 121 4.46 0.08 13.82
C ALA A 121 5.77 0.33 14.59
N SER A 122 6.44 -0.77 14.96
CA SER A 122 7.77 -0.73 15.60
C SER A 122 8.93 -0.71 14.60
N ARG A 123 8.63 -0.89 13.31
CA ARG A 123 9.59 -1.08 12.23
C ARG A 123 9.06 -0.46 10.95
N TYR A 124 9.92 0.32 10.29
CA TYR A 124 9.58 1.03 9.05
C TYR A 124 10.58 0.71 7.96
N TRP A 125 10.07 0.55 6.74
CA TRP A 125 10.87 0.45 5.54
C TRP A 125 10.51 1.63 4.64
N LEU A 126 11.50 2.43 4.29
CA LEU A 126 11.37 3.45 3.26
C LEU A 126 11.65 2.78 1.92
N ALA A 127 10.65 2.68 1.07
CA ALA A 127 10.80 2.12 -0.26
C ALA A 127 11.52 3.11 -1.19
N SER A 128 12.41 2.59 -2.03
CA SER A 128 13.04 3.34 -3.12
C SER A 128 12.15 3.29 -4.37
N PRO A 129 11.99 4.41 -5.11
CA PRO A 129 11.29 4.40 -6.40
C PRO A 129 12.02 3.55 -7.45
N GLU A 130 13.31 3.30 -7.26
CA GLU A 130 14.11 2.51 -8.18
C GLU A 130 13.87 1.01 -7.98
N LYS A 131 13.66 0.30 -9.09
CA LYS A 131 13.59 -1.17 -9.06
C LYS A 131 14.95 -1.69 -8.60
N PRO A 132 14.99 -2.68 -7.68
CA PRO A 132 16.22 -3.40 -7.36
C PRO A 132 16.95 -3.79 -8.64
N ALA A 133 18.24 -3.44 -8.73
CA ALA A 133 19.08 -4.00 -9.78
C ALA A 133 18.97 -5.53 -9.71
N ALA A 134 18.70 -6.17 -10.85
CA ALA A 134 18.75 -7.62 -10.92
C ALA A 134 20.16 -8.05 -10.47
N GLN A 135 20.26 -8.82 -9.39
CA GLN A 135 21.55 -9.39 -9.00
C GLN A 135 22.01 -10.32 -10.12
N PRO A 136 23.29 -10.23 -10.55
CA PRO A 136 23.85 -11.13 -11.56
C PRO A 136 23.89 -12.59 -11.08
#